data_AF-A0A940LG34-F1
#
_entry.id   AF-A0A940LG34-F1
#
_cell.length_a   1.000
_cell.length_b   1.000
_cell.length_c   1.000
_cell.angle_alpha   90.00
_cell.angle_beta   90.00
_cell.angle_gamma   90.00
#
_symmetry.space_group_name_H-M   'P 1'
#
loop_
_entity.id
_entity.type
_entity.pdbx_description
1 polymer ?
#
loop_
_entity_poly.entity_id
_entity_poly.type
_entity_poly.pdbx_seq_one_letter_code
_entity_poly.pdbx_strand_id
1 'polypeptide(L)'
;MATTHSAEKVYLHYDKSSYYAGETIWFKAYLMEGIFPAAQTKTLYVDWIDEKGTVLSHTVSPVVDAATNGQFDVPAEYKGDFVHVRAYTKWMLNFDTAFLYSKDIRILPKEASSKKTLAAVTPSLQLFPEGGDIVAGVINKIAFKANDQYGRPVKIKGRLLDNKGTALQSFSSVHDGMGSFVFIPQAGTNYTVKWTDEKNVEHTVPLPQAKVSGVSMQVAPDEERRIITV
;
A
#
# COMPACT_ATOMS: atom_id res chain seq x y z
N MET A 1 -23.41 -20.38 38.09
CA MET A 1 -23.10 -20.15 36.66
C MET A 1 -21.87 -19.25 36.63
N ALA A 2 -20.74 -19.73 36.10
CA ALA A 2 -19.57 -18.89 35.92
C ALA A 2 -19.83 -17.99 34.71
N THR A 3 -20.04 -16.69 34.93
CA THR A 3 -20.03 -15.70 33.86
C THR A 3 -18.62 -15.67 33.28
N THR A 4 -18.43 -16.31 32.13
CA THR A 4 -17.24 -16.15 31.30
C THR A 4 -17.22 -14.73 30.77
N HIS A 5 -16.66 -13.80 31.53
CA HIS A 5 -16.44 -12.43 31.08
C HIS A 5 -15.43 -12.46 29.94
N SER A 6 -15.82 -11.98 28.76
CA SER A 6 -14.97 -11.99 27.58
C SER A 6 -13.88 -10.93 27.70
N ALA A 7 -12.76 -11.15 27.01
CA ALA A 7 -11.70 -10.15 26.91
C ALA A 7 -12.21 -8.92 26.14
N GLU A 8 -11.93 -7.74 26.69
CA GLU A 8 -12.19 -6.47 26.03
C GLU A 8 -11.02 -6.08 25.13
N LYS A 9 -11.31 -5.28 24.11
CA LYS A 9 -10.33 -4.65 23.22
C LYS A 9 -10.62 -3.17 23.09
N VAL A 10 -9.56 -2.38 23.14
CA VAL A 10 -9.60 -0.93 22.98
C VAL A 10 -9.03 -0.57 21.61
N TYR A 11 -9.67 0.36 20.91
CA TYR A 11 -9.19 0.92 19.65
C TYR A 11 -9.20 2.44 19.74
N LEU A 12 -8.08 3.08 19.40
CA LEU A 12 -7.99 4.55 19.30
C LEU A 12 -7.83 4.99 17.85
N HIS A 13 -8.62 5.98 17.45
CA HIS A 13 -8.45 6.78 16.24
C HIS A 13 -7.95 8.17 16.60
N TYR A 14 -7.04 8.67 15.80
CA TYR A 14 -6.41 9.98 15.96
C TYR A 14 -6.75 10.88 14.79
N ASP A 15 -6.70 12.19 14.99
CA ASP A 15 -6.95 13.17 13.92
C ASP A 15 -5.82 13.21 12.87
N LYS A 16 -4.58 12.90 13.26
CA LYS A 16 -3.40 12.85 12.38
C LYS A 16 -2.56 11.59 12.63
N SER A 17 -1.69 11.27 11.69
CA SER A 17 -0.69 10.19 11.84
C SER A 17 0.61 10.65 12.49
N SER A 18 0.88 11.96 12.50
CA SER A 18 2.08 12.58 13.08
C SER A 18 1.78 14.00 13.54
N TYR A 19 2.52 14.48 14.54
CA TYR A 19 2.32 15.79 15.18
C TYR A 19 3.64 16.51 15.38
N TYR A 20 3.62 17.81 15.67
CA TYR A 20 4.79 18.55 16.15
C TYR A 20 4.76 18.70 17.68
N ALA A 21 5.92 18.94 18.28
CA ALA A 21 5.99 19.35 19.68
C ALA A 21 5.17 20.63 19.92
N GLY A 22 4.35 20.65 20.97
CA GLY A 22 3.39 21.72 21.27
C GLY A 22 2.02 21.59 20.58
N GLU A 23 1.80 20.59 19.72
CA GLU A 23 0.46 20.30 19.18
C GLU A 23 -0.37 19.41 20.12
N THR A 24 -1.70 19.53 19.98
CA THR A 24 -2.67 18.65 20.64
C THR A 24 -2.96 17.44 19.77
N ILE A 25 -2.80 16.24 20.33
CA ILE A 25 -3.26 14.97 19.77
C ILE A 25 -4.70 14.77 20.18
N TRP A 26 -5.63 14.76 19.22
CA TRP A 26 -7.03 14.42 19.48
C TRP A 26 -7.27 12.96 19.18
N PHE A 27 -8.05 12.30 20.04
CA PHE A 27 -8.42 10.91 19.81
C PHE A 27 -9.87 10.60 20.16
N LYS A 28 -10.39 9.58 19.48
CA LYS A 28 -11.63 8.89 19.83
C LYS A 28 -11.33 7.42 20.06
N ALA A 29 -11.79 6.91 21.20
CA ALA A 29 -11.62 5.54 21.61
C ALA A 29 -12.93 4.75 21.50
N TYR A 30 -12.81 3.48 21.15
CA TYR A 30 -13.89 2.51 21.04
C TYR A 30 -13.53 1.27 21.84
N LEU A 31 -14.48 0.75 22.61
CA LEU A 31 -14.30 -0.41 23.48
C LEU A 31 -15.21 -1.54 22.99
N MET A 32 -14.61 -2.69 22.76
CA MET A 32 -15.27 -3.86 22.19
C MET A 32 -15.13 -5.05 23.13
N GLU A 33 -16.21 -5.80 23.32
CA GLU A 33 -16.22 -7.13 23.92
C GLU A 33 -16.50 -8.14 22.80
N GLY A 34 -15.45 -8.80 22.30
CA GLY A 34 -15.55 -9.61 21.08
C GLY A 34 -15.95 -8.76 19.87
N ILE A 35 -17.13 -9.02 19.30
CA ILE A 35 -17.70 -8.26 18.17
C ILE A 35 -18.75 -7.21 18.61
N PHE A 36 -19.05 -7.14 19.91
CA PHE A 36 -20.06 -6.25 20.46
C PHE A 36 -19.42 -5.05 21.17
N PRO A 37 -20.12 -3.92 21.30
CA PRO A 37 -19.67 -2.82 22.15
C PRO A 37 -19.55 -3.26 23.61
N ALA A 38 -18.47 -2.85 24.29
CA ALA A 38 -18.26 -3.16 25.70
C ALA A 38 -19.19 -2.33 26.60
N ALA A 39 -20.44 -2.79 26.77
CA ALA A 39 -21.50 -2.03 27.44
C ALA A 39 -21.31 -1.87 28.96
N GLN A 40 -20.49 -2.73 29.59
CA GLN A 40 -20.27 -2.69 31.05
C GLN A 40 -19.12 -1.78 31.47
N THR A 41 -18.22 -1.41 30.55
CA THR A 41 -17.08 -0.57 30.87
C THR A 41 -17.45 0.90 30.93
N LYS A 42 -17.01 1.55 32.02
CA LYS A 42 -17.31 2.96 32.31
C LYS A 42 -16.08 3.87 32.28
N THR A 43 -14.88 3.31 32.18
CA THR A 43 -13.64 4.09 32.32
C THR A 43 -12.55 3.53 31.41
N LEU A 44 -11.94 4.43 30.65
CA LEU A 44 -10.75 4.18 29.85
C LEU A 44 -9.55 4.88 30.48
N TYR A 45 -8.42 4.19 30.55
CA TYR A 45 -7.12 4.73 30.94
C TYR A 45 -6.24 4.83 29.71
N VAL A 46 -5.56 5.97 29.54
CA VAL A 46 -4.61 6.20 28.45
C VAL A 46 -3.32 6.76 29.05
N ASP A 47 -2.23 6.00 28.96
CA ASP A 47 -0.89 6.46 29.28
C ASP A 47 -0.22 7.00 28.02
N TRP A 48 0.36 8.19 28.15
CA TRP A 48 1.23 8.81 27.16
C TRP A 48 2.65 8.69 27.66
N ILE A 49 3.50 8.01 26.92
CA ILE A 49 4.80 7.54 27.39
C ILE A 49 5.88 8.05 26.42
N ASP A 50 6.96 8.58 26.97
CA ASP A 50 8.14 8.98 26.21
C ASP A 50 8.94 7.75 25.75
N GLU A 51 9.87 7.93 24.81
CA GLU A 51 10.75 6.87 24.27
C GLU A 51 11.58 6.16 25.34
N LYS A 52 11.81 6.83 26.47
CA LYS A 52 12.54 6.28 27.62
C LYS A 52 11.64 5.45 28.55
N GLY A 53 10.36 5.31 28.25
CA GLY A 53 9.39 4.64 29.10
C GLY A 53 8.79 5.51 30.22
N THR A 54 9.12 6.80 30.26
CA THR A 54 8.59 7.74 31.26
C THR A 54 7.16 8.14 30.89
N VAL A 55 6.21 8.04 31.82
CA VAL A 55 4.83 8.52 31.61
C VAL A 55 4.84 10.06 31.57
N LEU A 56 4.53 10.62 30.40
CA LEU A 56 4.33 12.05 30.16
C LEU A 56 2.99 12.54 30.71
N SER A 57 1.94 11.72 30.54
CA SER A 57 0.59 12.03 31.02
C SER A 57 -0.23 10.75 31.19
N HIS A 58 -1.18 10.81 32.13
CA HIS A 58 -2.14 9.75 32.37
C HIS A 58 -3.55 10.34 32.26
N THR A 59 -4.29 9.92 31.23
CA THR A 59 -5.66 10.38 30.97
C THR A 59 -6.66 9.34 31.46
N VAL A 60 -7.66 9.79 32.20
CA VAL A 60 -8.80 8.96 32.63
C VAL A 60 -10.06 9.54 32.00
N SER A 61 -10.71 8.77 31.12
CA SER A 61 -11.90 9.23 30.40
C SER A 61 -13.12 8.38 30.74
N PRO A 62 -14.29 9.00 31.02
CA PRO A 62 -15.54 8.27 31.15
C PRO A 62 -15.95 7.70 29.80
N VAL A 63 -16.45 6.47 29.80
CA VAL A 63 -16.94 5.78 28.60
C VAL A 63 -18.46 5.84 28.59
N VAL A 64 -19.02 6.28 27.46
CA VAL A 64 -20.46 6.35 27.19
C VAL A 64 -20.72 5.63 25.87
N ASP A 65 -21.68 4.72 25.87
CA ASP A 65 -22.00 3.87 24.70
C ASP A 65 -20.76 3.18 24.09
N ALA A 66 -19.91 2.65 24.98
CA ALA A 66 -18.64 1.99 24.65
C ALA A 66 -17.65 2.86 23.84
N ALA A 67 -17.81 4.19 23.89
CA ALA A 67 -16.91 5.13 23.26
C ALA A 67 -16.52 6.28 24.21
N THR A 68 -15.39 6.92 23.92
CA THR A 68 -15.00 8.16 24.59
C THR A 68 -14.10 8.98 23.69
N ASN A 69 -14.01 10.29 23.95
CA ASN A 69 -13.10 11.18 23.24
C ASN A 69 -12.11 11.75 24.25
N GLY A 70 -10.93 12.11 23.77
CA GLY A 70 -9.93 12.74 24.61
C GLY A 70 -8.86 13.42 23.80
N GLN A 71 -7.90 13.99 24.52
CA GLN A 71 -6.80 14.72 23.94
C GLN A 71 -5.53 14.54 24.77
N PHE A 72 -4.40 14.85 24.17
CA PHE A 72 -3.12 14.99 24.86
C PHE A 72 -2.30 16.10 24.20
N ASP A 73 -1.85 17.05 25.01
CA ASP A 73 -0.98 18.12 24.54
C ASP A 73 0.48 17.65 24.59
N VAL A 74 1.12 17.53 23.43
CA VAL A 74 2.55 17.19 23.36
C VAL A 74 3.33 18.36 23.93
N PRO A 75 4.20 18.17 24.95
CA PRO A 75 4.98 19.26 25.53
C PRO A 75 5.75 20.03 24.45
N ALA A 76 5.80 21.36 24.55
CA ALA A 76 6.47 22.20 23.56
C ALA A 76 7.98 21.93 23.49
N GLU A 77 8.56 21.50 24.60
CA GLU A 77 9.96 21.15 24.77
C GLU A 77 10.24 19.66 24.50
N TYR A 78 9.24 18.91 24.03
CA TYR A 78 9.40 17.50 23.73
C TYR A 78 10.42 17.30 22.59
N LYS A 79 11.45 16.49 22.87
CA LYS A 79 12.56 16.21 21.92
C LYS A 79 12.58 14.77 21.43
N GLY A 80 11.68 13.93 21.92
CA GLY A 80 11.55 12.56 21.45
C GLY A 80 10.98 12.52 20.05
N ASP A 81 11.32 11.46 19.35
CA ASP A 81 10.88 11.17 18.00
C ASP A 81 9.48 10.52 18.00
N PHE A 82 9.10 9.86 19.10
CA PHE A 82 7.83 9.15 19.26
C PHE A 82 7.23 9.28 20.65
N VAL A 83 5.91 9.52 20.72
CA VAL A 83 5.13 9.28 21.93
C VAL A 83 4.45 7.92 21.81
N HIS A 84 4.73 7.05 22.78
CA HIS A 84 4.08 5.75 22.91
C HIS A 84 2.77 5.92 23.66
N VAL A 85 1.65 5.55 23.04
CA VAL A 85 0.34 5.55 23.69
C VAL A 85 -0.03 4.15 24.10
N ARG A 86 -0.49 3.99 25.34
CA ARG A 86 -1.04 2.72 25.84
C ARG A 86 -2.43 2.95 26.40
N ALA A 87 -3.42 2.24 25.89
CA ALA A 87 -4.81 2.41 26.32
C ALA A 87 -5.41 1.08 26.80
N TYR A 88 -6.10 1.13 27.94
CA TYR A 88 -6.60 -0.07 28.62
C TYR A 88 -7.76 0.22 29.56
N THR A 89 -8.52 -0.82 29.89
CA THR A 89 -9.49 -0.83 31.00
C THR A 89 -8.88 -1.58 32.18
N LYS A 90 -9.40 -1.36 33.40
CA LYS A 90 -8.99 -2.17 34.56
C LYS A 90 -9.26 -3.66 34.37
N TRP A 91 -10.30 -4.01 33.62
CA TRP A 91 -10.65 -5.39 33.35
C TRP A 91 -9.62 -6.08 32.44
N MET A 92 -9.10 -5.37 31.43
CA MET A 92 -8.03 -5.88 30.56
C MET A 92 -6.75 -6.25 31.34
N LEU A 93 -6.49 -5.65 32.49
CA LEU A 93 -5.32 -5.98 33.33
C LEU A 93 -5.38 -7.38 33.96
N ASN A 94 -6.54 -8.05 33.92
CA ASN A 94 -6.66 -9.45 34.34
C ASN A 94 -6.19 -10.46 33.28
N PHE A 95 -5.80 -9.96 32.10
CA PHE A 95 -5.36 -10.76 30.96
C PHE A 95 -3.92 -10.39 30.55
N ASP A 96 -3.39 -11.04 29.52
CA ASP A 96 -2.06 -10.74 29.01
C ASP A 96 -1.93 -9.28 28.55
N THR A 97 -0.89 -8.61 29.02
CA THR A 97 -0.55 -7.23 28.65
C THR A 97 -0.32 -7.03 27.15
N ALA A 98 -0.04 -8.08 26.39
CA ALA A 98 0.05 -8.04 24.93
C ALA A 98 -1.28 -7.65 24.25
N PHE A 99 -2.42 -7.75 24.96
CA PHE A 99 -3.72 -7.33 24.44
C PHE A 99 -4.06 -5.87 24.72
N LEU A 100 -3.22 -5.14 25.45
CA LEU A 100 -3.42 -3.70 25.64
C LEU A 100 -3.17 -2.97 24.31
N TYR A 101 -3.98 -1.94 24.04
CA TYR A 101 -3.74 -1.12 22.86
C TYR A 101 -2.41 -0.39 23.04
N SER A 102 -1.53 -0.51 22.04
CA SER A 102 -0.26 0.21 22.00
C SER A 102 -0.02 0.76 20.60
N LYS A 103 0.41 2.02 20.50
CA LYS A 103 0.78 2.65 19.23
C LYS A 103 1.87 3.70 19.41
N ASP A 104 2.76 3.80 18.44
CA ASP A 104 3.78 4.84 18.41
C ASP A 104 3.27 5.98 17.53
N ILE A 105 3.23 7.19 18.09
CA ILE A 105 2.84 8.39 17.37
C ILE A 105 4.09 9.20 17.09
N ARG A 106 4.37 9.43 15.81
CA ARG A 106 5.57 10.17 15.38
C ARG A 106 5.44 11.65 15.72
N ILE A 107 6.44 12.18 16.41
CA ILE A 107 6.63 13.62 16.59
C ILE A 107 7.67 14.11 15.58
N LEU A 108 7.29 15.11 14.80
CA LEU A 108 8.13 15.72 13.77
C LEU A 108 8.94 16.87 14.38
N PRO A 109 10.22 17.00 14.02
CA PRO A 109 10.99 18.17 14.39
C PRO A 109 10.38 19.40 13.70
N LYS A 110 10.30 20.50 14.44
CA LYS A 110 9.79 21.79 13.91
C LYS A 110 10.78 22.48 12.97
N GLU A 111 11.98 21.93 12.79
CA GLU A 111 12.98 22.49 11.89
C GLU A 111 12.60 22.25 10.42
N ALA A 112 12.84 23.28 9.60
CA ALA A 112 12.53 23.29 8.18
C ALA A 112 13.38 22.25 7.46
N SER A 113 12.77 21.09 7.13
CA SER A 113 13.36 20.10 6.23
C SER A 113 13.83 20.81 4.95
N SER A 114 15.14 20.83 4.72
CA SER A 114 15.75 21.39 3.51
C SER A 114 15.04 20.78 2.29
N LYS A 115 14.50 21.64 1.40
CA LYS A 115 13.86 21.21 0.16
C LYS A 115 14.81 20.27 -0.59
N LYS A 116 14.55 18.96 -0.54
CA LYS A 116 15.23 17.99 -1.39
C LYS A 116 14.89 18.35 -2.83
N THR A 117 15.92 18.61 -3.64
CA THR A 117 15.77 18.82 -5.08
C THR A 117 15.03 17.62 -5.66
N LEU A 118 13.92 17.88 -6.36
CA LEU A 118 13.10 16.83 -6.96
C LEU A 118 13.96 16.03 -7.95
N ALA A 119 14.06 14.72 -7.73
CA ALA A 119 14.74 13.83 -8.65
C ALA A 119 14.04 13.86 -10.03
N ALA A 120 14.83 13.81 -11.10
CA ALA A 120 14.30 13.74 -12.45
C ALA A 120 13.34 12.54 -12.60
N VAL A 121 12.19 12.75 -13.24
CA VAL A 121 11.19 11.69 -13.46
C VAL A 121 11.75 10.66 -14.44
N THR A 122 11.88 9.41 -13.99
CA THR A 122 12.40 8.27 -14.77
C THR A 122 11.24 7.31 -15.03
N PRO A 123 10.73 7.23 -16.28
CA PRO A 123 9.68 6.29 -16.63
C PRO A 123 10.23 4.87 -16.77
N SER A 124 9.38 3.88 -16.55
CA SER A 124 9.70 2.46 -16.65
C SER A 124 8.54 1.72 -17.32
N LEU A 125 8.85 0.66 -18.07
CA LEU A 125 7.88 -0.21 -18.72
C LEU A 125 8.09 -1.65 -18.25
N GLN A 126 7.04 -2.25 -17.73
CA GLN A 126 7.00 -3.65 -17.34
C GLN A 126 6.12 -4.43 -18.31
N LEU A 127 6.53 -5.65 -18.64
CA LEU A 127 5.87 -6.54 -19.61
C LEU A 127 5.41 -7.81 -18.89
N PHE A 128 4.16 -8.21 -19.13
CA PHE A 128 3.48 -9.32 -18.45
C PHE A 128 2.81 -10.23 -19.48
N PRO A 129 3.40 -11.39 -19.79
CA PRO A 129 2.69 -12.42 -20.55
C PRO A 129 1.46 -12.88 -19.76
N GLU A 130 0.26 -12.79 -20.34
CA GLU A 130 -0.98 -13.16 -19.62
C GLU A 130 -1.00 -14.64 -19.22
N GLY A 131 -0.37 -15.51 -20.02
CA GLY A 131 -0.17 -16.94 -19.71
C GLY A 131 1.00 -17.23 -18.77
N GLY A 132 1.65 -16.22 -18.21
CA GLY A 132 2.86 -16.32 -17.39
C GLY A 132 4.14 -16.47 -18.23
N ASP A 133 4.16 -17.45 -19.13
CA ASP A 133 5.27 -17.67 -20.07
C ASP A 133 4.91 -17.22 -21.48
N ILE A 134 5.94 -16.86 -22.26
CA ILE A 134 5.82 -16.70 -23.71
C ILE A 134 6.07 -18.07 -24.35
N VAL A 135 5.15 -18.56 -25.17
CA VAL A 135 5.26 -19.88 -25.81
C VAL A 135 5.39 -19.73 -27.33
N ALA A 136 6.44 -20.33 -27.90
CA ALA A 136 6.70 -20.26 -29.34
C ALA A 136 5.61 -20.95 -30.17
N GLY A 137 5.31 -20.41 -31.36
CA GLY A 137 4.41 -21.01 -32.35
C GLY A 137 2.91 -20.79 -32.09
N VAL A 138 2.53 -20.24 -30.94
CA VAL A 138 1.14 -19.90 -30.61
C VAL A 138 0.97 -18.41 -30.36
N ILE A 139 -0.28 -17.92 -30.38
CA ILE A 139 -0.57 -16.52 -30.07
C ILE A 139 -0.23 -16.28 -28.59
N ASN A 140 0.43 -15.16 -28.30
CA ASN A 140 0.74 -14.70 -26.95
C ASN A 140 0.23 -13.27 -26.79
N LYS A 141 -0.51 -13.02 -25.71
CA LYS A 141 -0.92 -11.67 -25.30
C LYS A 141 0.00 -11.17 -24.20
N ILE A 142 0.63 -10.03 -24.46
CA ILE A 142 1.53 -9.37 -23.51
C ILE A 142 0.87 -8.09 -23.06
N ALA A 143 0.49 -8.04 -21.78
CA ALA A 143 0.11 -6.81 -21.13
C ALA A 143 1.36 -6.00 -20.77
N PHE A 144 1.23 -4.69 -20.72
CA PHE A 144 2.31 -3.82 -20.27
C PHE A 144 1.79 -2.74 -19.34
N LYS A 145 2.69 -2.24 -18.48
CA LYS A 145 2.41 -1.16 -17.54
C LYS A 145 3.57 -0.16 -17.56
N ALA A 146 3.27 1.09 -17.88
CA ALA A 146 4.24 2.18 -17.96
C ALA A 146 4.00 3.20 -16.84
N ASN A 147 4.94 3.29 -15.90
CA ASN A 147 4.85 4.19 -14.75
C ASN A 147 6.19 4.87 -14.48
N ASP A 148 6.14 6.06 -13.87
CA ASP A 148 7.34 6.69 -13.31
C ASP A 148 7.75 6.09 -11.96
N GLN A 149 8.87 6.56 -11.39
CA GLN A 149 9.38 6.09 -10.09
C GLN A 149 8.41 6.35 -8.92
N TYR A 150 7.40 7.18 -9.10
CA TYR A 150 6.36 7.49 -8.10
C TYR A 150 5.07 6.70 -8.35
N GLY A 151 5.07 5.78 -9.32
CA GLY A 151 3.92 4.99 -9.69
C GLY A 151 2.88 5.73 -10.53
N ARG A 152 3.18 6.94 -11.01
CA ARG A 152 2.25 7.70 -11.87
C ARG A 152 2.26 7.14 -13.29
N PRO A 153 1.09 7.00 -13.94
CA PRO A 153 1.01 6.43 -15.27
C PRO A 153 1.70 7.32 -16.32
N VAL A 154 2.37 6.70 -17.28
CA VAL A 154 3.06 7.37 -18.39
C VAL A 154 2.46 6.92 -19.71
N LYS A 155 2.04 7.85 -20.57
CA LYS A 155 1.58 7.49 -21.92
C LYS A 155 2.77 7.14 -22.79
N ILE A 156 2.67 6.02 -23.50
CA ILE A 156 3.76 5.52 -24.33
C ILE A 156 3.28 5.12 -25.72
N LYS A 157 4.20 5.18 -26.68
CA LYS A 157 4.07 4.54 -27.99
C LYS A 157 5.22 3.54 -28.15
N GLY A 158 4.90 2.31 -28.47
CA GLY A 158 5.85 1.20 -28.52
C GLY A 158 5.82 0.44 -29.84
N ARG A 159 6.93 -0.24 -30.14
CA ARG A 159 7.10 -1.15 -31.27
C ARG A 159 7.78 -2.41 -30.78
N LEU A 160 7.23 -3.55 -31.19
CA LEU A 160 7.84 -4.86 -31.00
C LEU A 160 8.82 -5.13 -32.15
N LEU A 161 10.05 -5.49 -31.81
CA LEU A 161 11.13 -5.81 -32.75
C LEU A 161 11.58 -7.26 -32.59
N ASP A 162 11.98 -7.88 -33.70
CA ASP A 162 12.70 -9.15 -33.71
C ASP A 162 14.22 -8.98 -33.52
N ASN A 163 14.97 -10.09 -33.59
CA ASN A 163 16.43 -10.10 -33.49
C ASN A 163 17.15 -9.36 -34.65
N LYS A 164 16.47 -9.09 -35.77
CA LYS A 164 16.99 -8.32 -36.90
C LYS A 164 16.67 -6.82 -36.79
N GLY A 165 15.95 -6.42 -35.74
CA GLY A 165 15.47 -5.05 -35.57
C GLY A 165 14.26 -4.72 -36.46
N THR A 166 13.62 -5.72 -37.06
CA THR A 166 12.42 -5.53 -37.88
C THR A 166 11.22 -5.30 -36.98
N ALA A 167 10.46 -4.24 -37.25
CA ALA A 167 9.25 -3.94 -36.49
C ALA A 167 8.11 -4.88 -36.90
N LEU A 168 7.66 -5.71 -35.95
CA LEU A 168 6.56 -6.66 -36.13
C LEU A 168 5.20 -6.01 -35.89
N GLN A 169 5.12 -5.17 -34.86
CA GLN A 169 3.87 -4.52 -34.46
C GLN A 169 4.14 -3.20 -33.73
N SER A 170 3.19 -2.26 -33.83
CA SER A 170 3.17 -1.04 -33.02
C SER A 170 2.00 -1.07 -32.04
N PHE A 171 2.17 -0.46 -30.88
CA PHE A 171 1.16 -0.37 -29.84
C PHE A 171 1.28 0.94 -29.06
N SER A 172 0.27 1.28 -28.27
CA SER A 172 0.30 2.46 -27.40
C SER A 172 -0.48 2.19 -26.13
N SER A 173 -0.21 2.96 -25.07
CA SER A 173 -1.01 2.92 -23.85
C SER A 173 -2.48 3.24 -24.15
N VAL A 174 -3.39 2.47 -23.56
CA VAL A 174 -4.84 2.62 -23.70
C VAL A 174 -5.42 3.36 -22.50
N HIS A 175 -5.06 2.94 -21.27
CA HIS A 175 -5.58 3.51 -20.02
C HIS A 175 -4.50 3.49 -18.95
N ASP A 176 -4.26 4.61 -18.27
CA ASP A 176 -3.28 4.74 -17.16
C ASP A 176 -1.91 4.10 -17.44
N GLY A 177 -1.34 4.40 -18.60
CA GLY A 177 -0.02 3.87 -19.00
C GLY A 177 -0.01 2.37 -19.26
N MET A 178 -1.16 1.69 -19.22
CA MET A 178 -1.31 0.27 -19.50
C MET A 178 -1.88 0.03 -20.88
N GLY A 179 -1.59 -1.15 -21.42
CA GLY A 179 -2.14 -1.66 -22.66
C GLY A 179 -1.70 -3.10 -22.88
N SER A 180 -1.98 -3.64 -24.06
CA SER A 180 -1.48 -4.95 -24.45
C SER A 180 -1.24 -5.04 -25.95
N PHE A 181 -0.45 -6.01 -26.37
CA PHE A 181 -0.28 -6.39 -27.76
C PHE A 181 -0.25 -7.92 -27.89
N VAL A 182 -0.51 -8.43 -29.09
CA VAL A 182 -0.60 -9.86 -29.37
C VAL A 182 0.33 -10.23 -30.50
N PHE A 183 1.14 -11.27 -30.33
CA PHE A 183 2.04 -11.73 -31.40
C PHE A 183 2.31 -13.23 -31.29
N ILE A 184 2.86 -13.81 -32.36
CA ILE A 184 3.28 -15.23 -32.41
C ILE A 184 4.81 -15.28 -32.41
N PRO A 185 5.46 -15.65 -31.29
CA PRO A 185 6.91 -15.74 -31.21
C PRO A 185 7.43 -16.99 -31.92
N GLN A 186 8.63 -16.88 -32.49
CA GLN A 186 9.37 -18.00 -33.07
C GLN A 186 10.38 -18.54 -32.06
N ALA A 187 10.58 -19.86 -32.08
CA ALA A 187 11.55 -20.51 -31.21
C ALA A 187 12.98 -19.99 -31.50
N GLY A 188 13.71 -19.64 -30.45
CA GLY A 188 15.09 -19.15 -30.54
C GLY A 188 15.24 -17.68 -30.96
N THR A 189 14.15 -16.93 -31.14
CA THR A 189 14.18 -15.51 -31.48
C THR A 189 14.05 -14.63 -30.24
N ASN A 190 14.96 -13.67 -30.11
CA ASN A 190 14.91 -12.64 -29.07
C ASN A 190 14.02 -11.49 -29.52
N TYR A 191 13.03 -11.14 -28.71
CA TYR A 191 12.13 -10.03 -28.99
C TYR A 191 12.40 -8.86 -28.06
N THR A 192 12.32 -7.65 -28.61
CA THR A 192 12.60 -6.43 -27.87
C THR A 192 11.49 -5.41 -28.12
N VAL A 193 11.05 -4.75 -27.05
CA VAL A 193 10.13 -3.62 -27.13
C VAL A 193 10.94 -2.32 -27.12
N LYS A 194 10.83 -1.53 -28.18
CA LYS A 194 11.24 -0.11 -28.16
C LYS A 194 10.03 0.76 -27.89
N TRP A 195 10.14 1.70 -26.99
CA TRP A 195 9.03 2.60 -26.65
C TRP A 195 9.52 4.01 -26.39
N THR A 196 8.63 4.97 -26.65
CA THR A 196 8.88 6.39 -26.51
C THR A 196 7.95 6.96 -25.44
N ASP A 197 8.51 7.73 -24.52
CA ASP A 197 7.76 8.43 -23.47
C ASP A 197 7.17 9.76 -23.96
N GLU A 198 6.42 10.45 -23.08
CA GLU A 198 5.81 11.75 -23.39
C GLU A 198 6.83 12.88 -23.68
N LYS A 199 8.10 12.67 -23.30
CA LYS A 199 9.21 13.60 -23.59
C LYS A 199 9.93 13.25 -24.89
N ASN A 200 9.41 12.31 -25.66
CA ASN A 200 10.04 11.78 -26.88
C ASN A 200 11.40 11.10 -26.64
N VAL A 201 11.67 10.62 -25.43
CA VAL A 201 12.87 9.82 -25.14
C VAL A 201 12.58 8.36 -25.46
N GLU A 202 13.47 7.74 -26.23
CA GLU A 202 13.38 6.31 -26.56
C GLU A 202 14.02 5.44 -25.47
N HIS A 203 13.31 4.36 -25.15
CA HIS A 203 13.70 3.34 -24.18
C HIS A 203 13.52 1.96 -24.80
N THR A 204 14.22 0.97 -24.25
CA THR A 204 14.21 -0.40 -24.77
C THR A 204 14.10 -1.40 -23.64
N VAL A 205 13.21 -2.39 -23.78
CA VAL A 205 12.99 -3.46 -22.80
C VAL A 205 12.92 -4.81 -23.53
N PRO A 206 13.75 -5.80 -23.16
CA PRO A 206 13.68 -7.13 -23.75
C PRO A 206 12.45 -7.90 -23.23
N LEU A 207 11.86 -8.74 -24.08
CA LEU A 207 10.91 -9.76 -23.64
C LEU A 207 11.65 -11.00 -23.11
N PRO A 208 11.05 -11.76 -22.18
CA PRO A 208 11.60 -13.05 -21.79
C PRO A 208 11.68 -14.01 -22.99
N GLN A 209 12.59 -14.97 -22.91
CA GLN A 209 12.75 -15.99 -23.94
C GLN A 209 11.47 -16.80 -24.12
N ALA A 210 11.07 -17.03 -25.37
CA ALA A 210 9.94 -17.90 -25.67
C ALA A 210 10.30 -19.36 -25.38
N LYS A 211 9.49 -20.04 -24.57
CA LYS A 211 9.58 -21.48 -24.34
C LYS A 211 9.11 -22.24 -25.58
N VAL A 212 9.82 -23.32 -25.92
CA VAL A 212 9.47 -24.19 -27.06
C VAL A 212 8.21 -25.03 -26.81
N SER A 213 7.83 -25.23 -25.55
CA SER A 213 6.65 -25.97 -25.12
C SER A 213 6.00 -25.29 -23.92
N GLY A 214 4.67 -25.26 -23.89
CA GLY A 214 3.87 -24.67 -22.82
C GLY A 214 2.41 -24.59 -23.22
N VAL A 215 1.59 -23.98 -22.37
CA VAL A 215 0.17 -23.73 -22.63
C VAL A 215 -0.03 -22.21 -22.63
N SER A 216 -0.73 -21.68 -23.63
CA SER A 216 -1.05 -20.26 -23.74
C SER A 216 -2.55 -20.10 -23.59
N MET A 217 -3.00 -19.48 -22.50
CA MET A 217 -4.41 -19.19 -22.29
C MET A 217 -4.69 -17.73 -22.64
N GLN A 218 -5.76 -17.48 -23.39
CA GLN A 218 -6.20 -16.15 -23.76
C GLN A 218 -7.67 -15.96 -23.47
N VAL A 219 -8.03 -14.76 -23.00
CA VAL A 219 -9.42 -14.36 -22.79
C VAL A 219 -9.77 -13.23 -23.75
N ALA A 220 -10.75 -13.48 -24.62
CA ALA A 220 -11.31 -12.49 -25.53
C ALA A 220 -12.72 -12.05 -25.07
N PRO A 221 -13.03 -10.73 -25.07
CA PRO A 221 -14.41 -10.26 -24.95
C PRO A 221 -15.26 -10.71 -26.15
N ASP A 222 -16.51 -11.10 -25.91
CA ASP A 222 -17.54 -11.33 -26.94
C ASP A 222 -18.89 -10.84 -26.43
N GLU A 223 -19.19 -9.53 -26.59
CA GLU A 223 -20.36 -8.81 -26.05
C GLU A 223 -20.76 -9.18 -24.60
N GLU A 224 -21.51 -10.27 -24.41
CA GLU A 224 -21.96 -10.78 -23.10
C GLU A 224 -21.12 -11.93 -22.53
N ARG A 225 -20.16 -12.45 -23.29
CA ARG A 225 -19.36 -13.66 -22.99
C ARG A 225 -17.87 -13.34 -22.96
N ARG A 226 -17.12 -14.24 -22.34
CA ARG A 226 -15.66 -14.29 -22.38
C ARG A 226 -15.26 -15.61 -23.02
N ILE A 227 -14.59 -15.54 -24.17
CA ILE A 227 -14.08 -16.71 -24.86
C ILE A 227 -12.68 -17.00 -24.32
N ILE A 228 -12.48 -18.20 -23.80
CA ILE A 228 -11.18 -18.69 -23.35
C ILE A 228 -10.63 -19.64 -24.42
N THR A 229 -9.47 -19.31 -24.98
CA THR A 229 -8.72 -20.18 -25.90
C THR A 229 -7.49 -20.70 -25.17
N VAL A 230 -7.22 -22.00 -25.28
CA VAL A 230 -6.10 -22.71 -24.66
C VAL A 230 -5.32 -23.47 -25.73
#